data_AF-A0A929X6S4-F1
#
_entry.id   AF-A0A929X6S4-F1
#
_cell.length_a   1.000
_cell.length_b   1.000
_cell.length_c   1.000
_cell.angle_alpha   90.00
_cell.angle_beta   90.00
_cell.angle_gamma   90.00
#
_symmetry.space_group_name_H-M   'P 1'
#
loop_
_entity.id
_entity.type
_entity.pdbx_description
1 polymer ?
#
loop_
_entity_poly.entity_id
_entity_poly.type
_entity_poly.pdbx_seq_one_letter_code
_entity_poly.pdbx_strand_id
1 'polypeptide(L)'
;MKKAKIFLMVNLMVVFTASVAYADAWDNAQRFLSDTSGKLVAMSTLAAGIAVAIGGLMVKFSFGDEQKIKTGKKLIWNTFVIWAIINGTTLILNTIAPYLH
;
A
#
# COMPACT_ATOMS: atom_id res chain seq x y z
N MET A 1 38.16 -25.11 31.78
CA MET A 1 37.70 -25.25 30.36
C MET A 1 36.22 -25.60 30.21
N LYS A 2 35.65 -26.57 30.96
CA LYS A 2 34.25 -27.02 30.80
C LYS A 2 33.21 -25.91 31.07
N LYS A 3 33.39 -25.10 32.12
CA LYS A 3 32.49 -23.99 32.47
C LYS A 3 32.47 -22.86 31.41
N ALA A 4 33.63 -22.52 30.84
CA ALA A 4 33.73 -21.52 29.77
C ALA A 4 33.04 -21.97 28.47
N LYS A 5 33.15 -23.26 28.12
CA LYS A 5 32.44 -23.83 26.98
C LYS A 5 30.92 -23.78 27.16
N ILE A 6 30.43 -24.09 28.36
CA ILE A 6 29.00 -24.01 28.70
C ILE A 6 28.50 -22.56 28.61
N PHE A 7 29.25 -21.60 29.18
CA PHE A 7 28.89 -20.19 29.09
C PHE A 7 28.83 -19.67 27.64
N LEU A 8 29.80 -20.06 26.81
CA LEU A 8 29.80 -19.72 25.39
C LEU A 8 28.62 -20.34 24.63
N MET A 9 28.31 -21.62 24.90
CA MET A 9 27.17 -22.30 24.28
C MET A 9 25.83 -21.65 24.64
N VAL A 10 25.65 -21.25 25.89
CA VAL A 10 24.42 -20.56 26.34
C VAL A 10 24.29 -19.20 25.67
N ASN A 11 25.36 -18.41 25.59
CA ASN A 11 25.33 -17.12 24.88
C ASN A 11 25.02 -17.28 23.39
N LEU A 12 25.61 -18.30 22.75
CA LEU A 12 25.35 -18.59 21.35
C LEU A 12 23.89 -19.00 21.11
N MET A 13 23.33 -19.85 21.98
CA MET A 13 21.92 -20.24 21.93
C MET A 13 20.98 -19.03 22.07
N VAL A 14 21.27 -18.10 23.00
CA VAL A 14 20.47 -16.88 23.20
C VAL A 14 20.47 -16.01 21.94
N VAL A 15 21.63 -15.83 21.29
CA VAL A 15 21.74 -15.06 20.04
C VAL A 15 20.95 -15.71 18.90
N PHE A 16 21.01 -17.05 18.77
CA PHE A 16 20.19 -17.76 17.78
C PHE A 16 18.69 -17.62 18.06
N THR A 17 18.24 -17.76 19.32
CA THR A 17 16.82 -17.61 19.67
C THR A 17 16.29 -16.19 19.45
N ALA A 18 17.12 -15.17 19.68
CA ALA A 18 16.76 -13.78 19.36
C ALA A 18 16.61 -13.61 17.84
N SER A 19 17.55 -14.12 17.05
CA SER A 19 17.52 -13.99 15.58
C SER A 19 16.27 -14.61 14.93
N VAL A 20 15.81 -15.77 15.41
CA VAL A 20 14.59 -16.42 14.89
C VAL A 20 13.33 -15.62 15.26
N ALA A 21 13.24 -15.06 16.47
CA ALA A 21 12.11 -14.23 16.87
C ALA A 21 12.05 -12.90 16.07
N TYR A 22 13.20 -12.30 15.77
CA TYR A 22 13.27 -11.10 14.90
C TYR A 22 12.91 -11.43 13.45
N ALA A 23 13.33 -12.59 12.93
CA ALA A 23 12.96 -13.03 11.58
C ALA A 23 11.43 -13.17 11.44
N ASP A 24 10.78 -13.83 12.40
CA ASP A 24 9.32 -13.99 12.41
C ASP A 24 8.59 -12.63 12.49
N ALA A 25 9.09 -11.71 13.32
CA ALA A 25 8.51 -10.37 13.44
C ALA A 25 8.65 -9.55 12.14
N TRP A 26 9.81 -9.64 11.48
CA TRP A 26 10.08 -8.96 10.22
C TRP A 26 9.21 -9.50 9.08
N ASP A 27 9.07 -10.82 8.96
CA ASP A 27 8.24 -11.46 7.94
C ASP A 27 6.75 -11.13 8.14
N ASN A 28 6.28 -11.10 9.38
CA ASN A 28 4.91 -10.70 9.70
C ASN A 28 4.65 -9.23 9.36
N ALA A 29 5.60 -8.34 9.64
CA ALA A 29 5.50 -6.92 9.28
C ALA A 29 5.45 -6.73 7.76
N GLN A 30 6.32 -7.41 7.01
CA GLN A 30 6.30 -7.36 5.54
C GLN A 30 4.97 -7.86 4.97
N ARG A 31 4.46 -8.99 5.47
CA ARG A 31 3.16 -9.55 5.06
C ARG A 31 2.02 -8.56 5.32
N PHE A 32 1.99 -7.95 6.50
CA PHE A 32 0.98 -6.95 6.85
C PHE A 32 1.01 -5.73 5.92
N LEU A 33 2.21 -5.20 5.65
CA LEU A 33 2.38 -4.05 4.76
C LEU A 33 1.96 -4.38 3.33
N SER A 34 2.34 -5.57 2.83
CA SER A 34 1.97 -6.03 1.49
C SER A 34 0.45 -6.22 1.34
N ASP A 35 -0.21 -6.88 2.31
CA ASP A 35 -1.66 -7.11 2.29
C ASP A 35 -2.43 -5.79 2.39
N THR A 36 -1.99 -4.90 3.28
CA THR A 36 -2.62 -3.58 3.47
C THR A 36 -2.45 -2.71 2.23
N SER A 37 -1.26 -2.71 1.62
CA SER A 37 -1.01 -1.99 0.37
C SER A 37 -1.91 -2.49 -0.76
N GLY A 38 -2.03 -3.81 -0.93
CA GLY A 38 -2.92 -4.41 -1.93
C GLY A 38 -4.39 -4.03 -1.74
N LYS A 39 -4.87 -4.08 -0.48
CA LYS A 39 -6.23 -3.65 -0.14
C LYS A 39 -6.46 -2.17 -0.41
N LEU A 40 -5.49 -1.31 -0.09
CA LEU A 40 -5.58 0.13 -0.36
C LEU A 40 -5.71 0.43 -1.85
N VAL A 41 -4.92 -0.24 -2.70
CA VAL A 41 -4.97 -0.10 -4.16
C VAL A 41 -6.33 -0.53 -4.71
N ALA A 42 -6.87 -1.66 -4.23
CA ALA A 42 -8.19 -2.15 -4.63
C ALA A 42 -9.30 -1.15 -4.24
N MET A 43 -9.29 -0.66 -2.99
CA MET A 43 -10.24 0.33 -2.51
C MET A 43 -10.15 1.66 -3.28
N SER A 44 -8.93 2.12 -3.58
CA SER A 44 -8.71 3.33 -4.38
C SER A 44 -9.34 3.21 -5.76
N THR A 45 -9.19 2.07 -6.42
CA THR A 45 -9.75 1.81 -7.75
C THR A 45 -11.28 1.78 -7.74
N LEU A 46 -11.88 1.13 -6.73
CA LEU A 46 -13.33 1.11 -6.56
C LEU A 46 -13.88 2.52 -6.28
N ALA A 47 -13.26 3.26 -5.36
CA ALA A 47 -13.64 4.64 -5.05
C ALA A 47 -13.52 5.55 -6.28
N ALA A 48 -12.48 5.35 -7.09
CA ALA A 48 -12.31 6.10 -8.33
C ALA A 48 -13.42 5.82 -9.34
N GLY A 49 -13.77 4.54 -9.55
CA GLY A 49 -14.88 4.15 -10.41
C GLY A 49 -16.21 4.78 -9.98
N ILE A 50 -16.51 4.77 -8.68
CA ILE A 50 -17.72 5.38 -8.12
C ILE A 50 -17.70 6.91 -8.35
N ALA A 51 -16.62 7.59 -8.01
CA ALA A 51 -16.55 9.04 -8.13
C ALA A 51 -16.59 9.51 -9.60
N VAL A 52 -15.98 8.75 -10.53
CA VAL A 52 -16.10 9.00 -11.97
C VAL A 52 -17.53 8.80 -12.45
N ALA A 53 -18.21 7.74 -12.01
CA ALA A 53 -19.62 7.49 -12.35
C ALA A 53 -20.51 8.63 -11.85
N ILE A 54 -20.38 9.02 -10.58
CA ILE A 54 -21.14 10.12 -9.99
C ILE A 54 -20.84 11.43 -10.74
N GLY A 55 -19.58 11.76 -10.99
CA GLY A 55 -19.19 12.95 -11.73
C GLY A 55 -19.73 12.96 -13.17
N GLY A 56 -19.76 11.80 -13.83
CA GLY A 56 -20.35 11.63 -15.16
C GLY A 56 -21.86 11.87 -15.16
N LEU A 57 -22.57 11.34 -14.15
CA LEU A 57 -24.00 11.60 -13.95
C LEU A 57 -24.26 13.08 -13.66
N MET A 58 -23.43 13.74 -12.85
CA MET A 58 -23.55 15.19 -12.60
C MET A 58 -23.50 15.96 -13.92
N VAL A 59 -22.49 15.69 -14.76
CA VAL A 59 -22.36 16.36 -16.07
C VAL A 59 -23.57 16.08 -16.97
N LYS A 60 -24.03 14.82 -17.05
CA LYS A 60 -25.15 14.42 -17.91
C LYS A 60 -26.48 15.03 -17.47
N PHE A 61 -26.73 15.11 -16.16
CA PHE A 61 -27.99 15.58 -15.57
C PHE A 61 -27.89 17.00 -14.99
N SER A 62 -26.93 17.80 -15.46
CA SER A 62 -26.79 19.21 -15.04
C SER A 62 -27.86 20.13 -15.64
N PHE A 63 -28.60 19.69 -16.67
CA PHE A 63 -29.62 20.49 -17.36
C PHE A 63 -29.14 21.88 -17.84
N GLY A 64 -27.87 21.98 -18.26
CA GLY A 64 -27.25 23.23 -18.73
C GLY A 64 -26.67 24.11 -17.62
N ASP A 65 -26.74 23.71 -16.34
CA ASP A 65 -26.09 24.42 -15.24
C ASP A 65 -24.56 24.25 -15.32
N GLU A 66 -23.88 25.32 -15.73
CA GLU A 66 -22.42 25.34 -15.89
C GLU A 66 -21.66 25.04 -14.59
N GLN A 67 -22.20 25.43 -13.42
CA GLN A 67 -21.55 25.18 -12.13
C GLN A 67 -21.56 23.69 -11.81
N LYS A 68 -22.67 22.99 -12.09
CA LYS A 68 -22.78 21.54 -11.90
C LYS A 68 -21.90 20.78 -12.87
N ILE A 69 -21.84 21.20 -14.13
CA ILE A 69 -20.96 20.59 -15.14
C ILE A 69 -19.49 20.74 -14.72
N LYS A 70 -19.10 21.95 -14.31
CA LYS A 70 -17.73 22.24 -13.84
C LYS A 70 -17.38 21.41 -12.60
N THR A 71 -18.32 21.27 -11.67
CA THR A 71 -18.14 20.46 -10.46
C THR A 71 -17.96 18.99 -10.80
N GLY A 72 -18.81 18.42 -11.66
CA GLY A 72 -18.69 17.02 -12.11
C GLY A 72 -17.37 16.75 -12.82
N LYS A 73 -16.93 17.63 -13.72
CA LYS A 73 -15.62 17.53 -14.39
C LYS A 73 -14.46 17.63 -13.40
N LYS A 74 -14.54 18.55 -12.43
CA LYS A 74 -13.52 18.71 -11.38
C LYS A 74 -13.44 17.48 -10.48
N LEU A 75 -14.58 16.87 -10.14
CA LEU A 75 -14.62 15.61 -9.39
C LEU A 75 -13.89 14.50 -10.15
N ILE A 76 -14.26 14.27 -11.42
CA ILE A 76 -13.62 13.24 -12.27
C ILE A 76 -12.11 13.46 -12.31
N TRP A 77 -11.66 14.68 -12.61
CA TRP A 77 -10.24 14.98 -12.74
C TRP A 77 -9.47 14.77 -11.44
N ASN A 78 -9.99 15.31 -10.33
CA ASN A 78 -9.36 15.15 -9.02
C ASN A 78 -9.29 13.67 -8.60
N THR A 79 -10.34 12.91 -8.89
CA THR A 79 -10.38 11.47 -8.65
C THR A 79 -9.28 10.75 -9.43
N PHE A 80 -9.13 11.03 -10.73
CA PHE A 80 -8.07 10.41 -11.54
C PHE A 80 -6.67 10.75 -11.03
N VAL A 81 -6.42 12.00 -10.63
CA VAL A 81 -5.12 12.42 -10.10
C VAL A 81 -4.78 11.67 -8.81
N ILE A 82 -5.70 11.61 -7.84
CA ILE A 82 -5.46 10.92 -6.56
C ILE A 82 -5.32 9.40 -6.77
N TRP A 83 -6.18 8.81 -7.61
CA TRP A 83 -6.11 7.39 -7.96
C TRP A 83 -4.77 7.04 -8.61
N ALA A 84 -4.29 7.86 -9.55
CA ALA A 84 -3.02 7.67 -10.22
C ALA A 84 -1.82 7.80 -9.27
N ILE A 85 -1.86 8.70 -8.29
CA ILE A 85 -0.79 8.81 -7.27
C ILE A 85 -0.70 7.52 -6.45
N ILE A 86 -1.83 7.02 -5.95
CA ILE A 86 -1.88 5.79 -5.12
C ILE A 86 -1.39 4.58 -5.93
N ASN A 87 -1.98 4.35 -7.11
CA ASN A 87 -1.67 3.19 -7.94
C ASN A 87 -0.27 3.30 -8.59
N GLY A 88 0.12 4.50 -9.00
CA GLY A 88 1.41 4.79 -9.61
C GLY A 88 2.57 4.54 -8.63
N THR A 89 2.40 4.90 -7.36
CA THR A 89 3.41 4.61 -6.33
C THR A 89 3.63 3.10 -6.18
N THR A 90 2.55 2.31 -6.11
CA THR A 90 2.64 0.85 -6.04
C THR A 90 3.27 0.26 -7.32
N LEU A 91 2.94 0.79 -8.49
CA LEU A 91 3.55 0.38 -9.77
C LEU A 91 5.06 0.60 -9.79
N ILE A 92 5.52 1.79 -9.38
CA ILE A 92 6.95 2.12 -9.31
C ILE A 92 7.65 1.18 -8.33
N LEU A 93 7.11 1.03 -7.11
CA LEU A 93 7.68 0.14 -6.10
C LEU A 93 7.81 -1.31 -6.58
N ASN A 94 6.75 -1.86 -7.19
CA ASN A 94 6.76 -3.22 -7.72
C ASN A 94 7.74 -3.38 -8.89
N THR A 95 7.97 -2.31 -9.66
CA THR A 95 8.91 -2.33 -10.78
C THR A 95 10.36 -2.29 -10.29
N ILE A 96 10.67 -1.50 -9.25
CA ILE A 96 12.05 -1.35 -8.75
C ILE A 96 12.43 -2.46 -7.75
N ALA A 97 11.48 -3.08 -7.06
CA ALA A 97 11.77 -4.08 -6.03
C ALA A 97 12.67 -5.24 -6.51
N PRO A 98 12.53 -5.80 -7.72
CA PRO A 98 13.43 -6.83 -8.26
C PRO A 98 14.84 -6.35 -8.61
N TYR A 99 15.14 -5.05 -8.51
CA TYR A 99 16.46 -4.48 -8.80
C TYR A 99 17.18 -3.98 -7.55
N LEU A 100 16.54 -4.06 -6.37
CA LEU A 100 17.06 -3.59 -5.08
C LEU A 100 17.74 -4.71 -4.26
N HIS A 101 18.20 -5.77 -4.92
CA HIS A 101 18.91 -6.91 -4.31
C HIS A 101 20.29 -6.53 -3.76
#